data_AF-A0A928AIC5-F1
#
_entry.id   AF-A0A928AIC5-F1
#
_cell.length_a   1.000
_cell.length_b   1.000
_cell.length_c   1.000
_cell.angle_alpha   90.00
_cell.angle_beta   90.00
_cell.angle_gamma   90.00
#
_symmetry.space_group_name_H-M   'P 1'
#
loop_
_entity.id
_entity.type
_entity.pdbx_description
1 polymer ?
#
loop_
_entity_poly.entity_id
_entity_poly.type
_entity_poly.pdbx_seq_one_letter_code
_entity_poly.pdbx_strand_id
1 'polypeptide(L)'
;MKSIQFLFYAVVAGVVALTSCAEETTEDYDKFESQSLEAYITQNKPELLANFQPVGKSGYYVEVIEEGDKDASPIGAGDMWLSYNFSGRSLDGSIVLTRNADEAKLLNTFTRYTHYVPFYRYCGADGADIQEGVYLAMRNELSLDNGARKIKLREGSKVVLYLPSLLVGSNGLEGSGGYEGETSLASGRPLRVELEICDTVKNPLELEGSQVDYFCEENGGREEPKKNDSENSSTKQEQLAPTDPKHPYNLVNRWVIAKDSIAQLYVNLRYDPAKDRLKYPKSDKYKMKPYEVSPYNDAGLEEKIAQALVKRFHSEEAYAGVATLDADSVGLNKTAKIWYIGRFLDGFIFDTNINEVKELIYGSGYTAGEAIEYTPSSGGLISAFYYTVPNLKFGQWATFITTSTNGYGSAGQNGSSTTSSSGGISADYYDYLNYLSYYNSYYNNYYSGYYGGYYGGYGGYYGGYYDDYYSGYYDSAITTTTTTTVTTEIPSYCPLIFQIYIEPDNSTEDY
;
A
#
# COMPACT_ATOMS: atom_id res chain seq x y z
N MET A 1 -49.58 -78.30 14.61
CA MET A 1 -48.82 -79.11 13.63
C MET A 1 -48.24 -78.17 12.58
N LYS A 2 -46.91 -78.17 12.47
CA LYS A 2 -46.04 -77.74 11.36
C LYS A 2 -46.27 -76.37 10.70
N SER A 3 -45.32 -75.48 10.98
CA SER A 3 -44.90 -74.34 10.16
C SER A 3 -44.04 -74.82 8.97
N ILE A 4 -44.11 -74.11 7.83
CA ILE A 4 -43.11 -73.85 6.75
C ILE A 4 -43.90 -73.15 5.60
N GLN A 5 -43.75 -71.83 5.39
CA GLN A 5 -42.95 -71.17 4.31
C GLN A 5 -43.36 -71.64 2.89
N PHE A 6 -43.73 -70.84 1.88
CA PHE A 6 -43.25 -69.51 1.44
C PHE A 6 -44.08 -69.05 0.19
N LEU A 7 -44.05 -67.74 -0.12
CA LEU A 7 -44.13 -67.08 -1.47
C LEU A 7 -45.50 -66.93 -2.20
N PHE A 8 -46.01 -65.69 -2.30
CA PHE A 8 -45.92 -64.76 -3.47
C PHE A 8 -47.09 -63.76 -3.63
N TYR A 9 -46.73 -62.52 -4.00
CA TYR A 9 -47.45 -61.49 -4.80
C TYR A 9 -48.67 -60.68 -4.28
N ALA A 10 -48.54 -59.37 -4.55
CA ALA A 10 -49.56 -58.41 -5.02
C ALA A 10 -50.00 -57.29 -4.06
N VAL A 11 -49.33 -56.15 -4.26
CA VAL A 11 -49.76 -54.73 -4.19
C VAL A 11 -51.27 -54.49 -3.99
N VAL A 12 -51.65 -53.72 -2.97
CA VAL A 12 -52.64 -52.64 -3.08
C VAL A 12 -52.25 -51.49 -2.14
N ALA A 13 -52.31 -50.29 -2.71
CA ALA A 13 -51.99 -48.99 -2.15
C ALA A 13 -52.76 -48.62 -0.88
N GLY A 14 -52.08 -47.89 0.01
CA GLY A 14 -52.67 -47.10 1.09
C GLY A 14 -51.86 -45.84 1.27
N VAL A 15 -52.27 -44.78 0.56
CA VAL A 15 -51.76 -43.41 0.74
C VAL A 15 -52.07 -42.98 2.17
N VAL A 16 -51.04 -42.85 3.01
CA VAL A 16 -51.12 -42.03 4.22
C VAL A 16 -50.14 -40.88 4.02
N ALA A 17 -50.71 -39.75 3.63
CA ALA A 17 -50.05 -38.46 3.73
C ALA A 17 -49.87 -38.14 5.21
N LEU A 18 -48.76 -38.60 5.79
CA LEU A 18 -48.23 -37.99 7.00
C LEU A 18 -47.48 -36.74 6.53
N THR A 19 -48.12 -35.60 6.76
CA THR A 19 -47.48 -34.30 6.78
C THR A 19 -46.35 -34.35 7.79
N SER A 20 -45.16 -34.73 7.32
CA SER A 20 -43.92 -34.40 8.00
C SER A 20 -43.82 -32.89 7.91
N CYS A 21 -44.29 -32.18 8.94
CA CYS A 21 -43.66 -30.93 9.32
C CYS A 21 -42.21 -31.29 9.64
N ALA A 22 -41.37 -31.38 8.61
CA ALA A 22 -39.95 -31.15 8.79
C ALA A 22 -39.88 -29.71 9.32
N GLU A 23 -39.66 -29.56 10.62
CA GLU A 23 -38.97 -28.36 11.06
C GLU A 23 -37.70 -28.32 10.21
N GLU A 24 -37.62 -27.35 9.29
CA GLU A 24 -36.34 -26.88 8.80
C GLU A 24 -35.59 -26.38 10.03
N THR A 25 -34.91 -27.30 10.71
CA THR A 25 -33.81 -26.96 11.58
C THR A 25 -32.79 -26.36 10.64
N THR A 26 -32.85 -25.05 10.49
CA THR A 26 -31.75 -24.25 10.00
C THR A 26 -30.62 -24.53 10.96
N GLU A 27 -29.83 -25.54 10.64
CA GLU A 27 -28.58 -25.88 11.30
C GLU A 27 -27.78 -24.58 11.43
N ASP A 28 -27.60 -24.13 12.67
CA ASP A 28 -26.97 -22.84 12.99
C ASP A 28 -25.50 -22.93 12.53
N TYR A 29 -25.21 -22.45 11.33
CA TYR A 29 -23.89 -22.53 10.69
C TYR A 29 -22.80 -22.03 11.64
N ASP A 30 -23.08 -20.95 12.38
CA ASP A 30 -22.18 -20.34 13.35
C ASP A 30 -21.78 -21.34 14.45
N LYS A 31 -22.70 -22.23 14.84
CA LYS A 31 -22.44 -23.28 15.82
C LYS A 31 -21.49 -24.33 15.26
N PHE A 32 -21.71 -24.80 14.03
CA PHE A 32 -20.85 -25.80 13.38
C PHE A 32 -19.46 -25.25 13.08
N GLU A 33 -19.36 -23.99 12.66
CA GLU A 33 -18.07 -23.33 12.47
C GLU A 33 -17.32 -23.21 13.80
N SER A 34 -17.99 -22.75 14.87
CA SER A 34 -17.38 -22.62 16.19
C SER A 34 -16.84 -23.96 16.70
N GLN A 35 -17.61 -25.05 16.52
CA GLN A 35 -17.18 -26.41 16.84
C GLN A 35 -15.99 -26.87 16.00
N SER A 36 -15.98 -26.53 14.71
CA SER A 36 -14.89 -26.87 13.79
C SER A 36 -13.60 -26.13 14.15
N LEU A 37 -13.71 -24.85 14.52
CA LEU A 37 -12.58 -24.05 14.98
C LEU A 37 -12.03 -24.58 16.32
N GLU A 38 -12.90 -24.89 17.28
CA GLU A 38 -12.49 -25.53 18.55
C GLU A 38 -11.79 -26.87 18.31
N ALA A 39 -12.29 -27.70 17.40
CA ALA A 39 -11.65 -28.96 17.04
C ALA A 39 -10.26 -28.73 16.41
N TYR A 40 -10.12 -27.72 15.55
CA TYR A 40 -8.82 -27.34 15.00
C TYR A 40 -7.85 -26.89 16.11
N ILE A 41 -8.30 -26.04 17.03
CA ILE A 41 -7.48 -25.58 18.17
C ILE A 41 -7.09 -26.75 19.06
N THR A 42 -8.02 -27.65 19.37
CA THR A 42 -7.76 -28.87 20.16
C THR A 42 -6.64 -29.72 19.55
N GLN A 43 -6.59 -29.81 18.22
CA GLN A 43 -5.60 -30.63 17.52
C GLN A 43 -4.24 -29.93 17.36
N ASN A 44 -4.23 -28.63 17.11
CA ASN A 44 -3.02 -27.91 16.68
C ASN A 44 -2.42 -27.00 17.76
N LYS A 45 -3.25 -26.51 18.69
CA LYS A 45 -2.94 -25.49 19.70
C LYS A 45 -3.73 -25.74 21.01
N PRO A 46 -3.72 -26.94 21.60
CA PRO A 46 -4.58 -27.30 22.74
C PRO A 46 -4.39 -26.38 23.96
N GLU A 47 -3.22 -25.77 24.12
CA GLU A 47 -2.93 -24.77 25.15
C GLU A 47 -3.81 -23.52 25.06
N LEU A 48 -4.35 -23.21 23.87
CA LEU A 48 -5.19 -22.03 23.65
C LEU A 48 -6.65 -22.26 24.03
N LEU A 49 -7.09 -23.50 24.31
CA LEU A 49 -8.48 -23.78 24.71
C LEU A 49 -8.90 -22.97 25.94
N ALA A 50 -7.97 -22.69 26.85
CA ALA A 50 -8.19 -21.87 28.03
C ALA A 50 -8.25 -20.35 27.75
N ASN A 51 -7.92 -19.93 26.53
CA ASN A 51 -7.87 -18.53 26.09
C ASN A 51 -9.00 -18.18 25.12
N PHE A 52 -10.12 -18.90 25.17
CA PHE A 52 -11.31 -18.60 24.38
C PHE A 52 -11.95 -17.27 24.80
N GLN A 53 -12.23 -16.40 23.83
CA GLN A 53 -12.90 -15.11 23.99
C GLN A 53 -14.33 -15.20 23.46
N PRO A 54 -15.36 -15.30 24.33
CA PRO A 54 -16.75 -15.40 23.88
C PRO A 54 -17.26 -14.09 23.29
N VAL A 55 -17.92 -14.17 22.14
CA VAL A 55 -18.56 -13.03 21.44
C VAL A 55 -19.94 -13.47 20.92
N GLY A 56 -20.99 -13.04 21.61
CA GLY A 56 -22.36 -13.42 21.25
C GLY A 56 -22.57 -14.94 21.29
N LYS A 57 -22.87 -15.55 20.14
CA LYS A 57 -23.05 -17.00 19.99
C LYS A 57 -21.78 -17.75 19.57
N SER A 58 -20.70 -17.04 19.30
CA SER A 58 -19.42 -17.60 18.85
C SER A 58 -18.28 -17.03 19.71
N GLY A 59 -17.05 -17.05 19.22
CA GLY A 59 -15.89 -16.48 19.87
C GLY A 59 -14.60 -16.79 19.11
N TYR A 60 -13.49 -16.28 19.60
CA TYR A 60 -12.18 -16.46 18.99
C TYR A 60 -11.15 -16.91 20.03
N TYR A 61 -10.02 -17.43 19.57
CA TYR A 61 -8.90 -17.79 20.45
C TYR A 61 -7.76 -16.80 20.28
N VAL A 62 -7.05 -16.54 21.37
CA VAL A 62 -5.89 -15.65 21.39
C VAL A 62 -4.66 -16.32 21.98
N GLU A 63 -3.56 -16.24 21.25
CA GLU A 63 -2.21 -16.54 21.71
C GLU A 63 -1.49 -15.21 21.97
N VAL A 64 -0.97 -15.04 23.19
CA VAL A 64 -0.24 -13.82 23.56
C VAL A 64 1.24 -14.10 23.48
N ILE A 65 1.92 -13.44 22.54
CA ILE A 65 3.37 -13.56 22.34
C ILE A 65 4.08 -12.53 23.20
N GLU A 66 3.64 -11.27 23.13
CA GLU A 66 4.14 -10.17 23.95
C GLU A 66 2.94 -9.36 24.48
N GLU A 67 2.91 -9.08 25.79
CA GLU A 67 1.84 -8.28 26.40
C GLU A 67 1.91 -6.79 26.03
N GLY A 68 3.05 -6.32 25.52
CA GLY A 68 3.31 -4.91 25.21
C GLY A 68 3.84 -4.11 26.40
N ASP A 69 4.04 -2.82 26.17
CA ASP A 69 4.54 -1.88 27.16
C ASP A 69 3.51 -1.65 28.27
N LYS A 70 3.88 -1.94 29.52
CA LYS A 70 3.02 -1.80 30.69
C LYS A 70 2.73 -0.35 31.04
N ASP A 71 3.60 0.56 30.65
CA ASP A 71 3.47 2.00 30.90
C ASP A 71 2.61 2.68 29.83
N ALA A 72 2.50 2.09 28.63
CA ALA A 72 1.61 2.55 27.58
C ALA A 72 0.13 2.36 27.96
N SER A 73 -0.74 3.26 27.51
CA SER A 73 -2.19 3.13 27.77
C SER A 73 -2.80 1.94 27.03
N PRO A 74 -3.78 1.22 27.62
CA PRO A 74 -4.54 0.22 26.88
C PRO A 74 -5.28 0.83 25.69
N ILE A 75 -5.35 0.11 24.57
CA ILE A 75 -6.09 0.56 23.39
C ILE A 75 -7.59 0.77 23.70
N GLY A 76 -8.16 -0.10 24.54
CA GLY A 76 -9.55 0.01 25.02
C GLY A 76 -9.85 1.19 25.96
N ALA A 77 -8.87 2.01 26.37
CA ALA A 77 -9.06 3.04 27.40
C ALA A 77 -9.73 4.33 26.91
N GLY A 78 -9.70 4.59 25.60
CA GLY A 78 -10.28 5.77 24.97
C GLY A 78 -10.16 5.69 23.45
N ASP A 79 -10.59 6.73 22.76
CA ASP A 79 -10.49 6.80 21.31
C ASP A 79 -9.07 7.22 20.91
N MET A 80 -8.51 6.55 19.91
CA MET A 80 -7.18 6.85 19.39
C MET A 80 -7.00 6.38 17.95
N TRP A 81 -5.96 6.89 17.32
CA TRP A 81 -5.39 6.29 16.12
C TRP A 81 -4.35 5.25 16.53
N LEU A 82 -4.27 4.14 15.80
CA LEU A 82 -3.24 3.14 16.03
C LEU A 82 -2.53 2.76 14.74
N SER A 83 -1.25 2.45 14.87
CA SER A 83 -0.49 1.72 13.86
C SER A 83 -0.39 0.25 14.27
N TYR A 84 -0.71 -0.67 13.38
CA TYR A 84 -0.55 -2.10 13.65
C TYR A 84 -0.12 -2.89 12.42
N ASN A 85 0.85 -3.79 12.61
CA ASN A 85 1.20 -4.79 11.62
C ASN A 85 0.11 -5.85 11.59
N PHE A 86 -0.21 -6.32 10.39
CA PHE A 86 -1.23 -7.31 10.17
C PHE A 86 -0.76 -8.30 9.10
N SER A 87 -0.87 -9.58 9.44
CA SER A 87 -0.72 -10.68 8.50
C SER A 87 -1.85 -11.68 8.69
N GLY A 88 -2.78 -11.69 7.74
CA GLY A 88 -3.91 -12.61 7.71
C GLY A 88 -3.56 -13.86 6.91
N ARG A 89 -3.82 -15.02 7.49
CA ARG A 89 -3.60 -16.34 6.89
C ARG A 89 -4.85 -17.20 7.00
N SER A 90 -5.12 -18.03 6.01
CA SER A 90 -6.03 -19.16 6.18
C SER A 90 -5.47 -20.13 7.24
N LEU A 91 -6.32 -21.01 7.79
CA LEU A 91 -5.88 -21.96 8.83
C LEU A 91 -4.85 -23.00 8.35
N ASP A 92 -4.72 -23.19 7.04
CA ASP A 92 -3.66 -24.01 6.42
C ASP A 92 -2.31 -23.28 6.30
N GLY A 93 -2.28 -21.97 6.59
CA GLY A 93 -1.07 -21.15 6.65
C GLY A 93 -0.84 -20.22 5.45
N SER A 94 -1.61 -20.34 4.38
CA SER A 94 -1.47 -19.49 3.17
C SER A 94 -1.72 -18.02 3.51
N ILE A 95 -0.86 -17.10 3.06
CA ILE A 95 -1.10 -15.67 3.30
C ILE A 95 -2.26 -15.21 2.42
N VAL A 96 -3.16 -14.44 3.04
CA VAL A 96 -4.28 -13.77 2.40
C VAL A 96 -3.98 -12.28 2.20
N LEU A 97 -3.40 -11.66 3.22
CA LEU A 97 -3.02 -10.25 3.23
C LEU A 97 -1.85 -10.08 4.18
N THR A 98 -0.82 -9.34 3.78
CA THR A 98 0.29 -8.98 4.69
C THR A 98 0.74 -7.54 4.50
N ARG A 99 1.03 -6.87 5.62
CA ARG A 99 1.69 -5.56 5.67
C ARG A 99 3.21 -5.67 5.82
N ASN A 100 3.73 -6.89 5.98
CA ASN A 100 5.14 -7.14 6.22
C ASN A 100 5.89 -7.46 4.91
N ALA A 101 6.88 -6.65 4.57
CA ALA A 101 7.67 -6.81 3.36
C ALA A 101 8.45 -8.13 3.31
N ASP A 102 8.96 -8.62 4.44
CA ASP A 102 9.77 -9.83 4.47
C ASP A 102 8.91 -11.07 4.29
N GLU A 103 7.69 -11.08 4.83
CA GLU A 103 6.71 -12.13 4.51
C GLU A 103 6.32 -12.11 3.03
N ALA A 104 6.04 -10.93 2.47
CA ALA A 104 5.71 -10.79 1.05
C ALA A 104 6.86 -11.29 0.16
N LYS A 105 8.12 -11.05 0.55
CA LYS A 105 9.30 -11.56 -0.18
C LYS A 105 9.42 -13.08 -0.09
N LEU A 106 9.23 -13.66 1.09
CA LEU A 106 9.32 -15.11 1.30
C LEU A 106 8.33 -15.88 0.42
N LEU A 107 7.20 -15.26 0.08
CA LEU A 107 6.10 -15.86 -0.68
C LEU A 107 5.99 -15.33 -2.10
N ASN A 108 6.99 -14.56 -2.55
CA ASN A 108 7.06 -14.02 -3.91
C ASN A 108 5.84 -13.17 -4.33
N THR A 109 5.18 -12.52 -3.37
CA THR A 109 4.11 -11.51 -3.61
C THR A 109 4.59 -10.08 -3.43
N PHE A 110 5.85 -9.89 -3.00
CA PHE A 110 6.47 -8.59 -2.83
C PHE A 110 6.51 -7.77 -4.12
N THR A 111 6.12 -6.50 -4.01
CA THR A 111 6.24 -5.51 -5.09
C THR A 111 6.87 -4.21 -4.61
N ARG A 112 7.72 -3.61 -5.45
CA ARG A 112 8.39 -2.33 -5.15
C ARG A 112 7.43 -1.13 -5.18
N TYR A 113 6.24 -1.30 -5.72
CA TYR A 113 5.20 -0.26 -5.78
C TYR A 113 4.45 -0.10 -4.45
N THR A 114 4.66 -0.99 -3.49
CA THR A 114 3.93 -1.02 -2.22
C THR A 114 4.80 -0.55 -1.07
N HIS A 115 4.23 0.37 -0.30
CA HIS A 115 4.82 0.88 0.92
C HIS A 115 4.45 -0.05 2.09
N TYR A 116 5.23 -1.12 2.31
CA TYR A 116 4.95 -2.10 3.36
C TYR A 116 5.18 -1.51 4.76
N VAL A 117 4.13 -0.87 5.29
CA VAL A 117 4.08 -0.29 6.63
C VAL A 117 2.82 -0.74 7.37
N PRO A 118 2.83 -0.71 8.72
CA PRO A 118 1.64 -0.97 9.52
C PRO A 118 0.39 -0.25 8.99
N PHE A 119 -0.79 -0.88 9.16
CA PHE A 119 -2.04 -0.15 8.98
C PHE A 119 -2.10 1.01 9.95
N TYR A 120 -2.63 2.15 9.51
CA TYR A 120 -2.93 3.30 10.38
C TYR A 120 -4.43 3.59 10.33
N ARG A 121 -5.12 3.33 11.44
CA ARG A 121 -6.60 3.39 11.50
C ARG A 121 -7.07 4.03 12.80
N TYR A 122 -8.23 4.66 12.74
CA TYR A 122 -8.95 5.13 13.91
C TYR A 122 -9.60 3.95 14.64
N CYS A 123 -9.45 3.92 15.96
CA CYS A 123 -10.09 2.95 16.85
C CYS A 123 -10.77 3.72 17.97
N GLY A 124 -12.02 4.09 17.69
CA GLY A 124 -12.93 4.68 18.66
C GLY A 124 -13.92 3.65 19.21
N ALA A 125 -14.98 4.14 19.84
CA ALA A 125 -16.11 3.30 20.26
C ALA A 125 -16.81 2.60 19.07
N ASP A 126 -16.80 3.23 17.89
CA ASP A 126 -17.35 2.68 16.64
C ASP A 126 -16.17 2.17 15.78
N GLY A 127 -16.09 0.84 15.57
CA GLY A 127 -14.95 0.15 14.92
C GLY A 127 -14.97 0.18 13.39
N ALA A 128 -15.48 1.24 12.76
CA ALA A 128 -15.96 1.24 11.37
C ALA A 128 -14.96 0.83 10.27
N ASP A 129 -13.65 0.84 10.54
CA ASP A 129 -12.59 0.57 9.54
C ASP A 129 -11.57 -0.51 9.97
N ILE A 130 -11.88 -1.28 11.02
CA ILE A 130 -11.04 -2.37 11.53
C ILE A 130 -11.85 -3.66 11.48
N GLN A 131 -11.24 -4.75 11.02
CA GLN A 131 -11.88 -6.06 11.01
C GLN A 131 -12.41 -6.41 12.41
N GLU A 132 -13.68 -6.81 12.52
CA GLU A 132 -14.39 -6.96 13.80
C GLU A 132 -13.61 -7.77 14.84
N GLY A 133 -13.09 -8.95 14.49
CA GLY A 133 -12.31 -9.77 15.42
C GLY A 133 -11.03 -9.09 15.91
N VAL A 134 -10.37 -8.31 15.06
CA VAL A 134 -9.17 -7.53 15.41
C VAL A 134 -9.56 -6.34 16.31
N TYR A 135 -10.64 -5.64 15.95
CA TYR A 135 -11.19 -4.53 16.75
C TYR A 135 -11.54 -4.99 18.17
N LEU A 136 -12.28 -6.11 18.28
CA LEU A 136 -12.66 -6.69 19.58
C LEU A 136 -11.43 -7.10 20.39
N ALA A 137 -10.42 -7.71 19.77
CA ALA A 137 -9.18 -8.08 20.45
C ALA A 137 -8.42 -6.86 20.98
N MET A 138 -8.40 -5.75 20.23
CA MET A 138 -7.77 -4.49 20.65
C MET A 138 -8.53 -3.80 21.80
N ARG A 139 -9.86 -3.80 21.75
CA ARG A 139 -10.69 -3.01 22.69
C ARG A 139 -11.03 -3.73 23.98
N ASN A 140 -11.20 -5.05 23.92
CA ASN A 140 -11.69 -5.82 25.06
C ASN A 140 -10.55 -6.21 26.01
N GLU A 141 -10.93 -6.51 27.25
CA GLU A 141 -10.06 -7.23 28.18
C GLU A 141 -10.05 -8.71 27.78
N LEU A 142 -8.86 -9.22 27.46
CA LEU A 142 -8.66 -10.60 27.05
C LEU A 142 -8.54 -11.49 28.28
N SER A 143 -9.35 -12.55 28.32
CA SER A 143 -9.41 -13.52 29.40
C SER A 143 -8.55 -14.74 29.06
N LEU A 144 -7.46 -14.95 29.79
CA LEU A 144 -6.52 -16.04 29.60
C LEU A 144 -6.62 -17.04 30.75
N ASP A 145 -6.16 -18.27 30.52
CA ASP A 145 -6.06 -19.30 31.55
C ASP A 145 -7.41 -19.56 32.26
N ASN A 146 -8.49 -19.69 31.48
CA ASN A 146 -9.88 -19.80 31.96
C ASN A 146 -10.31 -18.62 32.85
N GLY A 147 -9.77 -17.43 32.58
CA GLY A 147 -10.08 -16.19 33.28
C GLY A 147 -9.27 -15.93 34.54
N ALA A 148 -8.28 -16.78 34.85
CA ALA A 148 -7.35 -16.53 35.94
C ALA A 148 -6.44 -15.31 35.66
N ARG A 149 -6.16 -15.02 34.39
CA ARG A 149 -5.35 -13.89 33.95
C ARG A 149 -6.15 -13.03 32.97
N LYS A 150 -6.01 -11.72 33.11
CA LYS A 150 -6.70 -10.72 32.29
C LYS A 150 -5.69 -9.71 31.78
N ILE A 151 -5.69 -9.46 30.49
CA ILE A 151 -4.80 -8.48 29.87
C ILE A 151 -5.57 -7.54 28.96
N LYS A 152 -4.97 -6.40 28.63
CA LYS A 152 -5.46 -5.49 27.59
C LYS A 152 -4.30 -5.20 26.66
N LEU A 153 -4.57 -5.17 25.35
CA LEU A 153 -3.55 -4.83 24.38
C LEU A 153 -3.12 -3.36 24.53
N ARG A 154 -1.84 -3.12 24.26
CA ARG A 154 -1.10 -1.87 24.42
C ARG A 154 -0.12 -1.75 23.26
N GLU A 155 0.53 -0.59 23.15
CA GLU A 155 1.69 -0.45 22.28
C GLU A 155 2.73 -1.55 22.57
N GLY A 156 3.26 -2.18 21.52
CA GLY A 156 4.17 -3.31 21.59
C GLY A 156 3.50 -4.67 21.84
N SER A 157 2.19 -4.76 22.03
CA SER A 157 1.55 -6.07 22.16
C SER A 157 1.65 -6.86 20.86
N LYS A 158 1.99 -8.15 20.96
CA LYS A 158 2.01 -9.10 19.85
C LYS A 158 1.13 -10.29 20.18
N VAL A 159 0.16 -10.56 19.32
CA VAL A 159 -0.81 -11.65 19.50
C VAL A 159 -1.08 -12.37 18.19
N VAL A 160 -1.49 -13.63 18.31
CA VAL A 160 -2.08 -14.39 17.22
C VAL A 160 -3.55 -14.65 17.53
N LEU A 161 -4.43 -14.27 16.61
CA LEU A 161 -5.87 -14.46 16.73
C LEU A 161 -6.32 -15.60 15.81
N TYR A 162 -7.22 -16.45 16.30
CA TYR A 162 -7.91 -17.46 15.50
C TYR A 162 -9.38 -17.11 15.45
N LEU A 163 -9.79 -16.51 14.35
CA LEU A 163 -11.09 -15.87 14.18
C LEU A 163 -12.03 -16.79 13.37
N PRO A 164 -13.27 -17.03 13.83
CA PRO A 164 -14.31 -17.63 12.99
C PRO A 164 -14.74 -16.63 11.91
N SER A 165 -15.34 -17.12 10.82
CA SER A 165 -15.76 -16.30 9.68
C SER A 165 -16.69 -15.14 10.06
N LEU A 166 -17.53 -15.33 11.10
CA LEU A 166 -18.39 -14.28 11.65
C LEU A 166 -17.62 -13.04 12.09
N LEU A 167 -16.38 -13.21 12.58
CA LEU A 167 -15.50 -12.12 13.04
C LEU A 167 -14.45 -11.71 12.00
N VAL A 168 -14.41 -12.40 10.85
CA VAL A 168 -13.62 -12.01 9.68
C VAL A 168 -14.43 -11.06 8.80
N GLY A 169 -15.72 -11.35 8.61
CA GLY A 169 -16.64 -10.57 7.80
C GLY A 169 -17.30 -11.38 6.70
N SER A 170 -18.50 -10.96 6.28
CA SER A 170 -19.34 -11.70 5.33
C SER A 170 -18.79 -11.78 3.91
N ASN A 171 -17.78 -10.98 3.58
CA ASN A 171 -17.22 -10.90 2.22
C ASN A 171 -15.91 -11.67 2.07
N GLY A 172 -15.42 -12.31 3.14
CA GLY A 172 -14.08 -12.87 3.18
C GLY A 172 -13.01 -11.78 3.33
N LEU A 173 -11.79 -12.07 2.88
CA LEU A 173 -10.65 -11.16 2.97
C LEU A 173 -9.79 -11.26 1.72
N GLU A 174 -9.41 -10.12 1.15
CA GLU A 174 -8.50 -10.02 0.02
C GLU A 174 -7.61 -8.79 0.21
N GLY A 175 -6.34 -8.89 -0.16
CA GLY A 175 -5.44 -7.74 -0.23
C GLY A 175 -5.75 -6.85 -1.44
N SER A 176 -5.20 -5.64 -1.44
CA SER A 176 -5.24 -4.75 -2.62
C SER A 176 -4.00 -3.87 -2.63
N GLY A 177 -3.59 -3.38 -3.81
CA GLY A 177 -2.52 -2.38 -3.91
C GLY A 177 -1.13 -2.93 -3.55
N GLY A 178 -0.91 -4.22 -3.81
CA GLY A 178 0.32 -4.97 -3.55
C GLY A 178 0.47 -5.54 -2.14
N TYR A 179 -0.59 -5.48 -1.32
CA TYR A 179 -0.67 -6.19 -0.02
C TYR A 179 -1.32 -7.59 -0.14
N GLU A 180 -1.62 -8.03 -1.35
CA GLU A 180 -2.18 -9.35 -1.66
C GLU A 180 -1.26 -10.47 -1.17
N GLY A 181 -1.89 -11.48 -0.58
CA GLY A 181 -1.25 -12.76 -0.29
C GLY A 181 -1.22 -13.68 -1.50
N GLU A 182 -0.85 -14.94 -1.25
CA GLU A 182 -0.84 -16.01 -2.26
C GLU A 182 -2.26 -16.37 -2.73
N THR A 183 -3.25 -16.14 -1.87
CA THR A 183 -4.66 -16.49 -2.09
C THR A 183 -5.58 -15.41 -1.53
N SER A 184 -6.82 -15.34 -2.02
CA SER A 184 -7.89 -14.65 -1.29
C SER A 184 -8.62 -15.61 -0.36
N LEU A 185 -9.19 -15.08 0.73
CA LEU A 185 -10.03 -15.83 1.64
C LEU A 185 -11.50 -15.67 1.24
N ALA A 186 -12.13 -16.77 0.84
CA ALA A 186 -13.56 -16.78 0.55
C ALA A 186 -14.41 -16.46 1.79
N SER A 187 -15.62 -15.94 1.57
CA SER A 187 -16.64 -15.78 2.60
C SER A 187 -16.93 -17.10 3.34
N GLY A 188 -17.26 -17.01 4.63
CA GLY A 188 -17.56 -18.19 5.45
C GLY A 188 -16.31 -19.01 5.80
N ARG A 189 -15.13 -18.39 5.86
CA ARG A 189 -13.88 -19.06 6.23
C ARG A 189 -13.24 -18.43 7.47
N PRO A 190 -12.68 -19.25 8.38
CA PRO A 190 -11.91 -18.76 9.51
C PRO A 190 -10.55 -18.20 9.07
N LEU A 191 -10.00 -17.30 9.88
CA LEU A 191 -8.74 -16.60 9.61
C LEU A 191 -7.84 -16.68 10.84
N ARG A 192 -6.55 -16.94 10.61
CA ARG A 192 -5.48 -16.72 11.58
C ARG A 192 -4.86 -15.36 11.32
N VAL A 193 -4.79 -14.49 12.33
CA VAL A 193 -4.21 -13.15 12.22
C VAL A 193 -3.00 -13.04 13.13
N GLU A 194 -1.86 -12.69 12.57
CA GLU A 194 -0.72 -12.19 13.34
C GLU A 194 -0.85 -10.67 13.45
N LEU A 195 -0.86 -10.18 14.68
CA LEU A 195 -1.11 -8.79 15.00
C LEU A 195 -0.01 -8.26 15.93
N GLU A 196 0.56 -7.13 15.56
CA GLU A 196 1.46 -6.36 16.42
C GLU A 196 0.97 -4.92 16.49
N ILE A 197 0.74 -4.41 17.70
CA ILE A 197 0.43 -2.99 17.91
C ILE A 197 1.74 -2.22 17.89
N CYS A 198 1.99 -1.51 16.80
CA CYS A 198 3.24 -0.78 16.60
C CYS A 198 3.24 0.56 17.34
N ASP A 199 2.09 1.25 17.35
CA ASP A 199 2.01 2.60 17.89
C ASP A 199 0.58 3.06 18.21
N THR A 200 0.47 4.06 19.09
CA THR A 200 -0.78 4.75 19.43
C THR A 200 -0.66 6.28 19.35
N VAL A 201 -1.66 6.94 18.78
CA VAL A 201 -1.66 8.39 18.52
C VAL A 201 -3.01 8.99 18.90
N LYS A 202 -3.02 9.91 19.87
CA LYS A 202 -4.26 10.60 20.28
C LYS A 202 -4.62 11.76 19.36
N ASN A 203 -3.61 12.51 18.91
CA ASN A 203 -3.80 13.69 18.07
C ASN A 203 -2.92 13.56 16.82
N PRO A 204 -3.47 13.00 15.72
CA PRO A 204 -2.69 12.78 14.51
C PRO A 204 -2.23 14.08 13.83
N LEU A 205 -3.04 15.15 13.93
CA LEU A 205 -2.71 16.47 13.38
C LEU A 205 -1.49 17.10 14.08
N GLU A 206 -1.43 17.01 15.40
CA GLU A 206 -0.29 17.52 16.18
C GLU A 206 0.97 16.69 15.93
N LEU A 207 0.84 15.36 15.78
CA LEU A 207 1.96 14.49 15.45
C LEU A 207 2.52 14.82 14.06
N GLU A 208 1.69 14.85 13.01
CA GLU A 208 2.17 15.15 11.66
C GLU A 208 2.78 16.56 11.57
N GLY A 209 2.20 17.55 12.24
CA GLY A 209 2.73 18.91 12.26
C GLY A 209 4.11 18.96 12.91
N SER A 210 4.28 18.24 14.03
CA SER A 210 5.57 18.13 14.71
C SER A 210 6.61 17.37 13.89
N GLN A 211 6.19 16.34 13.13
CA GLN A 211 7.06 15.60 12.20
C GLN A 211 7.54 16.49 11.05
N VAL A 212 6.64 17.28 10.46
CA VAL A 212 6.99 18.24 9.39
C VAL A 212 7.98 19.28 9.89
N ASP A 213 7.71 19.88 11.06
CA ASP A 213 8.62 20.84 11.68
C ASP A 213 9.99 20.22 11.93
N TYR A 214 10.03 19.05 12.58
CA TYR A 214 11.28 18.33 12.87
C TYR A 214 12.05 17.95 11.59
N PHE A 215 11.36 17.47 10.56
CA PHE A 215 11.98 17.15 9.28
C PHE A 215 12.67 18.38 8.68
N CYS A 216 12.01 19.54 8.68
CA CYS A 216 12.57 20.77 8.13
C CYS A 216 13.78 21.26 8.92
N GLU A 217 13.74 21.19 10.26
CA GLU A 217 14.88 21.57 11.10
C GLU A 217 16.13 20.73 10.77
N GLU A 218 15.98 19.40 10.73
CA GLU A 218 17.07 18.46 10.40
C GLU A 218 17.54 18.60 8.95
N ASN A 219 16.67 19.10 8.06
CA ASN A 219 16.97 19.35 6.66
C ASN A 219 17.33 20.82 6.39
N GLY A 220 18.03 21.49 7.29
CA GLY A 220 18.62 22.81 7.03
C GLY A 220 17.84 24.00 7.61
N GLY A 221 17.03 23.76 8.63
CA GLY A 221 16.30 24.80 9.36
C GLY A 221 15.04 25.28 8.66
N ARG A 222 14.03 25.68 9.44
CA ARG A 222 12.80 26.29 8.94
C ARG A 222 12.59 27.71 9.44
N GLU A 223 11.90 28.53 8.67
CA GLU A 223 11.45 29.83 9.12
C GLU A 223 10.39 29.66 10.23
N GLU A 224 10.54 30.42 11.32
CA GLU A 224 9.52 30.45 12.37
C GLU A 224 8.29 31.23 11.90
N PRO A 225 7.07 30.76 12.20
CA PRO A 225 5.86 31.53 11.96
C PRO A 225 5.96 32.88 12.64
N LYS A 226 5.74 33.96 11.86
CA LYS A 226 5.72 35.32 12.42
C LYS A 226 4.57 35.41 13.41
N LYS A 227 4.88 35.73 14.68
CA LYS A 227 3.84 36.09 15.65
C LYS A 227 3.12 37.32 15.11
N ASN A 228 1.78 37.31 15.14
CA ASN A 228 0.91 38.38 14.65
C ASN A 228 1.18 39.72 15.35
N ASP A 229 2.23 40.42 14.93
CA ASP A 229 2.39 41.84 15.16
C ASP A 229 1.84 42.57 13.92
N SER A 230 0.53 42.77 13.91
CA SER A 230 -0.26 43.58 12.98
C SER A 230 -0.34 43.14 11.50
N GLU A 231 -1.53 43.36 10.93
CA GLU A 231 -1.94 43.13 9.54
C GLU A 231 -0.88 43.63 8.51
N ASN A 232 -0.44 42.74 7.59
CA ASN A 232 0.51 42.92 6.46
C ASN A 232 1.93 42.29 6.58
N SER A 233 2.06 41.01 6.95
CA SER A 233 3.35 40.30 6.85
C SER A 233 3.60 39.63 5.50
N SER A 234 2.58 39.09 4.84
CA SER A 234 2.71 38.37 3.56
C SER A 234 2.94 39.30 2.37
N THR A 235 2.31 40.47 2.36
CA THR A 235 2.42 41.49 1.31
C THR A 235 3.79 42.16 1.19
N LYS A 236 4.72 41.94 2.12
CA LYS A 236 6.05 42.58 2.10
C LYS A 236 7.16 41.72 1.50
N GLN A 237 7.10 40.39 1.54
CA GLN A 237 8.19 39.55 1.01
C GLN A 237 8.14 39.43 -0.52
N GLU A 238 6.95 39.37 -1.14
CA GLU A 238 6.76 39.36 -2.60
C GLU A 238 7.19 40.68 -3.28
N GLN A 239 7.36 41.76 -2.52
CA GLN A 239 7.82 43.07 -3.03
C GLN A 239 9.34 43.29 -2.88
N LEU A 240 10.05 42.37 -2.24
CA LEU A 240 11.49 42.48 -2.10
C LEU A 240 12.16 42.15 -3.43
N ALA A 241 13.18 42.91 -3.80
CA ALA A 241 14.01 42.53 -4.94
C ALA A 241 14.70 41.18 -4.63
N PRO A 242 14.94 40.30 -5.63
CA PRO A 242 15.66 39.04 -5.42
C PRO A 242 17.05 39.19 -4.79
N THR A 243 17.65 40.38 -4.86
CA THR A 243 18.95 40.71 -4.25
C THR A 243 18.84 41.14 -2.79
N ASP A 244 17.63 41.35 -2.25
CA ASP A 244 17.42 41.75 -0.87
C ASP A 244 17.80 40.60 0.07
N PRO A 245 18.65 40.80 1.10
CA PRO A 245 19.02 39.76 2.06
C PRO A 245 17.83 39.10 2.79
N LYS A 246 16.68 39.76 2.86
CA LYS A 246 15.44 39.25 3.47
C LYS A 246 14.51 38.57 2.47
N HIS A 247 14.85 38.58 1.18
CA HIS A 247 14.11 37.82 0.17
C HIS A 247 14.20 36.31 0.50
N PRO A 248 13.13 35.51 0.32
CA PRO A 248 13.15 34.06 0.55
C PRO A 248 14.29 33.28 -0.14
N TYR A 249 14.88 33.85 -1.19
CA TYR A 249 16.03 33.27 -1.91
C TYR A 249 17.37 33.45 -1.19
N ASN A 250 17.44 34.33 -0.19
CA ASN A 250 18.68 34.71 0.49
C ASN A 250 18.67 34.38 1.99
N LEU A 251 17.59 33.78 2.51
CA LEU A 251 17.48 33.41 3.91
C LEU A 251 18.46 32.29 4.28
N VAL A 252 18.85 32.24 5.56
CA VAL A 252 19.74 31.20 6.08
C VAL A 252 19.04 29.85 6.09
N ASN A 253 17.83 29.80 6.65
CA ASN A 253 17.03 28.58 6.74
C ASN A 253 16.63 28.08 5.37
N ARG A 254 16.70 26.77 5.16
CA ARG A 254 16.39 26.13 3.89
C ARG A 254 14.88 26.21 3.59
N TRP A 255 14.06 26.00 4.60
CA TRP A 255 12.61 25.90 4.48
C TRP A 255 11.95 27.22 4.87
N VAL A 256 11.25 27.85 3.92
CA VAL A 256 10.49 29.09 4.14
C VAL A 256 9.00 28.79 4.16
N ILE A 257 8.21 29.66 4.79
CA ILE A 257 6.75 29.48 4.84
C ILE A 257 6.16 29.80 3.46
N ALA A 258 5.37 28.87 2.90
CA ALA A 258 4.72 29.09 1.59
C ALA A 258 3.66 30.19 1.65
N LYS A 259 2.90 30.22 2.75
CA LYS A 259 1.84 31.18 3.01
C LYS A 259 1.59 31.29 4.51
N ASP A 260 1.68 32.50 5.07
CA ASP A 260 1.54 32.76 6.52
C ASP A 260 0.25 32.19 7.15
N SER A 261 -0.83 32.10 6.36
CA SER A 261 -2.12 31.57 6.84
C SER A 261 -2.20 30.03 6.84
N ILE A 262 -1.18 29.34 6.35
CA ILE A 262 -1.15 27.88 6.19
C ILE A 262 -0.07 27.31 7.10
N ALA A 263 -0.50 26.61 8.15
CA ALA A 263 0.40 25.96 9.08
C ALA A 263 1.15 24.80 8.40
N GLN A 264 2.44 24.69 8.72
CA GLN A 264 3.32 23.57 8.30
C GLN A 264 3.26 23.24 6.80
N LEU A 265 3.18 24.29 5.97
CA LEU A 265 3.48 24.23 4.54
C LEU A 265 4.76 25.02 4.29
N TYR A 266 5.86 24.30 4.11
CA TYR A 266 7.16 24.91 3.89
C TYR A 266 7.70 24.59 2.50
N VAL A 267 8.46 25.53 1.95
CA VAL A 267 9.07 25.42 0.62
C VAL A 267 10.55 25.72 0.74
N ASN A 268 11.39 24.88 0.15
CA ASN A 268 12.76 25.22 -0.18
C ASN A 268 12.81 25.65 -1.64
N LEU A 269 12.79 26.96 -1.83
CA LEU A 269 12.83 27.63 -3.13
C LEU A 269 14.19 27.51 -3.85
N ARG A 270 15.23 27.10 -3.12
CA ARG A 270 16.62 27.10 -3.58
C ARG A 270 17.14 25.68 -3.86
N TYR A 271 16.24 24.70 -3.84
CA TYR A 271 16.60 23.32 -4.08
C TYR A 271 17.32 23.17 -5.43
N ASP A 272 18.44 22.48 -5.42
CA ASP A 272 19.19 22.13 -6.61
C ASP A 272 19.64 20.66 -6.51
N PRO A 273 19.18 19.74 -7.38
CA PRO A 273 19.59 18.35 -7.31
C PRO A 273 21.10 18.14 -7.52
N ALA A 274 21.85 19.10 -8.04
CA ALA A 274 23.31 19.02 -8.10
C ALA A 274 23.99 19.26 -6.73
N LYS A 275 23.31 19.93 -5.79
CA LYS A 275 23.90 20.40 -4.52
C LYS A 275 23.19 19.84 -3.28
N ASP A 276 21.90 19.58 -3.37
CA ASP A 276 21.05 19.22 -2.24
C ASP A 276 20.67 17.75 -2.25
N ARG A 277 20.63 17.16 -1.05
CA ARG A 277 20.04 15.85 -0.78
C ARG A 277 19.05 16.01 0.36
N LEU A 278 17.92 15.33 0.26
CA LEU A 278 17.03 15.15 1.40
C LEU A 278 17.64 14.13 2.35
N LYS A 279 17.55 14.39 3.65
CA LYS A 279 17.93 13.46 4.71
C LYS A 279 16.66 13.02 5.41
N TYR A 280 16.51 11.72 5.60
CA TYR A 280 15.36 11.15 6.30
C TYR A 280 15.75 10.95 7.77
N PRO A 281 15.25 11.78 8.69
CA PRO A 281 15.71 11.76 10.06
C PRO A 281 15.09 10.58 10.81
N LYS A 282 15.85 10.04 11.77
CA LYS A 282 15.35 9.06 12.73
C LYS A 282 14.99 9.78 14.03
N SER A 283 13.78 9.58 14.51
CA SER A 283 13.33 10.14 15.79
C SER A 283 12.30 9.24 16.44
N ASP A 284 12.63 8.74 17.63
CA ASP A 284 11.67 8.00 18.45
C ASP A 284 10.59 8.94 18.98
N LYS A 285 10.96 10.19 19.32
CA LYS A 285 10.02 11.22 19.80
C LYS A 285 8.92 11.54 18.79
N TYR A 286 9.28 11.62 17.51
CA TYR A 286 8.36 11.95 16.43
C TYR A 286 7.98 10.74 15.58
N LYS A 287 8.34 9.53 15.99
CA LYS A 287 7.94 8.27 15.32
C LYS A 287 8.33 8.24 13.84
N MET A 288 9.50 8.77 13.51
CA MET A 288 10.04 8.82 12.15
C MET A 288 11.21 7.86 12.03
N LYS A 289 11.16 6.99 11.03
CA LYS A 289 12.24 6.07 10.66
C LYS A 289 12.33 6.02 9.15
N PRO A 290 13.55 6.02 8.55
CA PRO A 290 13.70 5.80 7.12
C PRO A 290 13.07 4.47 6.69
N TYR A 291 12.56 4.40 5.47
CA TYR A 291 12.05 3.16 4.91
C TYR A 291 13.23 2.26 4.49
N GLU A 292 13.32 1.06 5.06
CA GLU A 292 14.51 0.18 4.94
C GLU A 292 14.29 -1.02 4.01
N VAL A 293 13.27 -0.98 3.14
CA VAL A 293 13.03 -2.05 2.16
C VAL A 293 13.63 -1.67 0.81
N SER A 294 14.25 -2.63 0.12
CA SER A 294 14.82 -2.41 -1.22
C SER A 294 13.82 -1.72 -2.17
N PRO A 295 14.25 -0.69 -2.92
CA PRO A 295 15.64 -0.22 -3.06
C PRO A 295 16.09 0.83 -2.02
N TYR A 296 15.24 1.22 -1.08
CA TYR A 296 15.51 2.31 -0.12
C TYR A 296 16.54 1.98 0.96
N ASN A 297 16.89 0.70 1.12
CA ASN A 297 18.03 0.27 1.93
C ASN A 297 19.40 0.55 1.29
N ASP A 298 19.45 1.00 0.03
CA ASP A 298 20.68 1.44 -0.61
C ASP A 298 21.03 2.87 -0.20
N ALA A 299 22.11 3.02 0.58
CA ALA A 299 22.63 4.32 1.01
C ALA A 299 23.01 5.26 -0.16
N GLY A 300 23.24 4.73 -1.37
CA GLY A 300 23.52 5.50 -2.58
C GLY A 300 22.28 5.90 -3.39
N LEU A 301 21.07 5.53 -2.98
CA LEU A 301 19.86 5.77 -3.77
C LEU A 301 19.60 7.27 -4.03
N GLU A 302 19.67 8.11 -3.00
CA GLU A 302 19.44 9.56 -3.15
C GLU A 302 20.48 10.22 -4.06
N GLU A 303 21.71 9.72 -4.08
CA GLU A 303 22.75 10.19 -5.00
C GLU A 303 22.44 9.80 -6.45
N LYS A 304 22.00 8.56 -6.68
CA LYS A 304 21.59 8.08 -8.01
C LYS A 304 20.39 8.85 -8.55
N ILE A 305 19.41 9.12 -7.69
CA ILE A 305 18.23 9.93 -8.04
C ILE A 305 18.68 11.33 -8.45
N ALA A 306 19.49 11.99 -7.63
CA ALA A 306 20.00 13.32 -7.94
C ALA A 306 20.78 13.37 -9.25
N GLN A 307 21.66 12.39 -9.51
CA GLN A 307 22.38 12.28 -10.78
C GLN A 307 21.45 12.10 -11.97
N ALA A 308 20.38 11.30 -11.82
CA ALA A 308 19.36 11.15 -12.85
C ALA A 308 18.63 12.46 -13.15
N LEU A 309 18.25 13.23 -12.10
CA LEU A 309 17.62 14.54 -12.25
C LEU A 309 18.54 15.54 -12.96
N VAL A 310 19.80 15.64 -12.52
CA VAL A 310 20.79 16.53 -13.15
C VAL A 310 20.99 16.15 -14.61
N LYS A 311 21.22 14.87 -14.91
CA LYS A 311 21.44 14.39 -16.27
C LYS A 311 20.26 14.70 -17.20
N ARG A 312 19.03 14.62 -16.69
CA ARG A 312 17.82 14.83 -17.50
C ARG A 312 17.51 16.31 -17.74
N PHE A 313 17.64 17.14 -16.71
CA PHE A 313 17.06 18.48 -16.72
C PHE A 313 18.08 19.62 -16.71
N HIS A 314 19.34 19.38 -16.31
CA HIS A 314 20.36 20.42 -16.42
C HIS A 314 20.87 20.46 -17.84
N SER A 315 21.03 21.67 -18.38
CA SER A 315 21.74 21.89 -19.63
C SER A 315 23.25 21.70 -19.42
N GLU A 316 24.06 21.89 -20.46
CA GLU A 316 25.51 21.93 -20.32
C GLU A 316 25.97 23.03 -19.35
N GLU A 317 25.15 24.07 -19.16
CA GLU A 317 25.36 25.10 -18.16
C GLU A 317 24.75 24.70 -16.82
N ALA A 318 25.51 24.84 -15.74
CA ALA A 318 25.03 24.52 -14.41
C ALA A 318 23.87 25.45 -14.00
N TYR A 319 22.83 24.89 -13.36
CA TYR A 319 21.73 25.68 -12.79
C TYR A 319 22.29 26.72 -11.80
N ALA A 320 22.17 27.99 -12.17
CA ALA A 320 22.72 29.10 -11.40
C ALA A 320 21.93 29.38 -10.11
N GLY A 321 20.72 28.83 -10.00
CA GLY A 321 19.81 29.00 -8.87
C GLY A 321 18.72 30.04 -9.12
N VAL A 322 17.65 29.98 -8.32
CA VAL A 322 16.46 30.82 -8.49
C VAL A 322 16.73 32.32 -8.39
N ALA A 323 17.73 32.73 -7.59
CA ALA A 323 18.05 34.15 -7.37
C ALA A 323 18.54 34.86 -8.64
N THR A 324 19.20 34.12 -9.55
CA THR A 324 19.74 34.62 -10.82
C THR A 324 18.90 34.20 -12.02
N LEU A 325 17.80 33.46 -11.81
CA LEU A 325 16.94 32.97 -12.87
C LEU A 325 16.11 34.14 -13.42
N ASP A 326 16.37 34.50 -14.67
CA ASP A 326 15.63 35.54 -15.40
C ASP A 326 14.38 34.92 -16.04
N ALA A 327 13.36 34.74 -15.21
CA ALA A 327 12.08 34.19 -15.60
C ALA A 327 10.97 34.74 -14.70
N ASP A 328 9.79 34.89 -15.28
CA ASP A 328 8.58 35.24 -14.55
C ASP A 328 8.17 34.13 -13.57
N SER A 329 7.45 34.53 -12.52
CA SER A 329 6.66 33.58 -11.74
C SER A 329 5.56 32.94 -12.59
N VAL A 330 5.21 31.70 -12.29
CA VAL A 330 4.05 31.01 -12.91
C VAL A 330 2.76 31.80 -12.67
N GLY A 331 2.58 32.34 -11.45
CA GLY A 331 1.35 33.04 -11.08
C GLY A 331 0.12 32.12 -11.11
N LEU A 332 -1.07 32.70 -11.00
CA LEU A 332 -2.31 31.92 -10.92
C LEU A 332 -2.85 31.47 -12.28
N ASN A 333 -2.47 32.14 -13.37
CA ASN A 333 -3.15 32.01 -14.66
C ASN A 333 -2.29 31.42 -15.78
N LYS A 334 -0.95 31.36 -15.62
CA LYS A 334 -0.10 30.67 -16.59
C LYS A 334 -0.11 29.17 -16.29
N THR A 335 0.10 28.36 -17.32
CA THR A 335 0.20 26.90 -17.21
C THR A 335 1.66 26.50 -17.05
N ALA A 336 1.96 25.79 -15.97
CA ALA A 336 3.28 25.21 -15.74
C ALA A 336 3.30 23.75 -16.22
N LYS A 337 4.41 23.34 -16.84
CA LYS A 337 4.77 21.94 -17.05
C LYS A 337 5.66 21.49 -15.91
N ILE A 338 5.21 20.50 -15.13
CA ILE A 338 5.83 20.11 -13.86
C ILE A 338 6.31 18.66 -13.92
N TRP A 339 7.58 18.47 -13.59
CA TRP A 339 8.15 17.17 -13.26
C TRP A 339 8.25 17.04 -11.74
N TYR A 340 7.91 15.89 -11.18
CA TYR A 340 7.87 15.71 -9.74
C TYR A 340 8.33 14.34 -9.24
N ILE A 341 8.75 14.32 -7.98
CA ILE A 341 8.85 13.15 -7.11
C ILE A 341 8.01 13.44 -5.86
N GLY A 342 7.00 12.62 -5.61
CA GLY A 342 6.19 12.63 -4.38
C GLY A 342 6.69 11.59 -3.39
N ARG A 343 6.96 11.99 -2.15
CA ARG A 343 7.54 11.16 -1.10
C ARG A 343 6.84 11.25 0.24
N PHE A 344 6.91 10.16 1.01
CA PHE A 344 6.68 10.19 2.44
C PHE A 344 7.93 10.71 3.19
N LEU A 345 7.78 11.07 4.47
CA LEU A 345 8.89 11.58 5.28
C LEU A 345 9.95 10.52 5.64
N ASP A 346 9.66 9.25 5.40
CA ASP A 346 10.60 8.12 5.52
C ASP A 346 11.44 7.89 4.25
N GLY A 347 11.13 8.63 3.17
CA GLY A 347 11.85 8.60 1.89
C GLY A 347 11.24 7.73 0.81
N PHE A 348 10.22 6.93 1.11
CA PHE A 348 9.52 6.13 0.10
C PHE A 348 8.86 7.06 -0.94
N ILE A 349 9.06 6.73 -2.23
CA ILE A 349 8.50 7.47 -3.36
C ILE A 349 7.18 6.80 -3.75
N PHE A 350 6.07 7.44 -3.40
CA PHE A 350 4.74 6.93 -3.71
C PHE A 350 4.33 7.24 -5.16
N ASP A 351 4.92 8.27 -5.77
CA ASP A 351 4.65 8.61 -7.16
C ASP A 351 5.74 9.51 -7.75
N THR A 352 5.93 9.42 -9.06
CA THR A 352 6.79 10.30 -9.84
C THR A 352 6.44 10.19 -11.32
N ASN A 353 6.54 11.29 -12.07
CA ASN A 353 6.47 11.26 -13.53
C ASN A 353 7.84 11.17 -14.21
N ILE A 354 8.94 10.99 -13.47
CA ILE A 354 10.31 11.01 -14.01
C ILE A 354 10.82 9.57 -14.23
N ASN A 355 11.01 9.18 -15.50
CA ASN A 355 11.33 7.81 -15.91
C ASN A 355 12.58 7.23 -15.26
N GLU A 356 13.66 7.99 -15.19
CA GLU A 356 14.92 7.56 -14.61
C GLU A 356 14.78 7.30 -13.11
N VAL A 357 13.90 8.05 -12.43
CA VAL A 357 13.57 7.81 -11.03
C VAL A 357 12.71 6.55 -10.91
N LYS A 358 11.69 6.37 -11.77
CA LYS A 358 10.87 5.15 -11.82
C LYS A 358 11.73 3.90 -12.01
N GLU A 359 12.70 3.91 -12.92
CA GLU A 359 13.62 2.79 -13.12
C GLU A 359 14.40 2.44 -11.85
N LEU A 360 14.89 3.45 -11.13
CA LEU A 360 15.64 3.24 -9.89
C LEU A 360 14.78 2.62 -8.80
N ILE A 361 13.51 3.04 -8.66
CA ILE A 361 12.65 2.63 -7.53
C ILE A 361 11.76 1.43 -7.83
N TYR A 362 11.22 1.33 -9.04
CA TYR A 362 10.28 0.29 -9.44
C TYR A 362 10.94 -0.81 -10.29
N GLY A 363 12.12 -0.54 -10.86
CA GLY A 363 12.75 -1.40 -11.87
C GLY A 363 12.15 -1.18 -13.26
N SER A 364 12.48 -2.07 -14.20
CA SER A 364 12.00 -2.01 -15.58
C SER A 364 10.49 -2.30 -15.69
N GLY A 365 9.85 -1.79 -16.74
CA GLY A 365 8.44 -2.12 -17.06
C GLY A 365 7.40 -1.11 -16.57
N TYR A 366 7.82 0.13 -16.26
CA TYR A 366 6.90 1.23 -15.95
C TYR A 366 6.38 1.93 -17.21
N THR A 367 5.22 2.57 -17.08
CA THR A 367 4.72 3.53 -18.07
C THR A 367 5.54 4.81 -18.03
N ALA A 368 6.06 5.22 -19.19
CA ALA A 368 6.77 6.49 -19.34
C ALA A 368 5.88 7.65 -18.85
N GLY A 369 6.43 8.49 -17.98
CA GLY A 369 5.76 9.68 -17.48
C GLY A 369 5.99 10.89 -18.38
N GLU A 370 5.05 11.82 -18.31
CA GLU A 370 5.07 13.13 -18.96
C GLU A 370 4.95 14.23 -17.91
N ALA A 371 5.43 15.43 -18.24
CA ALA A 371 5.23 16.60 -17.39
C ALA A 371 3.72 16.82 -17.21
N ILE A 372 3.28 17.05 -15.97
CA ILE A 372 1.89 17.42 -15.74
C ILE A 372 1.70 18.89 -16.12
N GLU A 373 0.62 19.20 -16.82
CA GLU A 373 0.21 20.58 -17.08
C GLU A 373 -0.69 21.07 -15.95
N TYR A 374 -0.30 22.16 -15.29
CA TYR A 374 -1.02 22.70 -14.15
C TYR A 374 -1.19 24.21 -14.26
N THR A 375 -2.44 24.65 -14.28
CA THR A 375 -2.83 26.06 -14.13
C THR A 375 -3.40 26.24 -12.72
N PRO A 376 -2.75 27.00 -11.82
CA PRO A 376 -3.17 27.04 -10.42
C PRO A 376 -4.61 27.50 -10.19
N SER A 377 -5.12 28.45 -10.99
CA SER A 377 -6.52 28.90 -10.91
C SER A 377 -7.55 27.84 -11.33
N SER A 378 -7.15 26.83 -12.10
CA SER A 378 -8.03 25.72 -12.49
C SER A 378 -8.14 24.64 -11.39
N GLY A 379 -7.25 24.62 -10.41
CA GLY A 379 -7.22 23.59 -9.37
C GLY A 379 -6.85 22.21 -9.94
N GLY A 380 -7.25 21.14 -9.24
CA GLY A 380 -7.07 19.74 -9.69
C GLY A 380 -5.91 18.98 -9.04
N LEU A 381 -4.95 19.69 -8.43
CA LEU A 381 -3.93 19.10 -7.56
C LEU A 381 -4.22 19.44 -6.09
N ILE A 382 -3.52 18.77 -5.17
CA ILE A 382 -3.64 19.04 -3.73
C ILE A 382 -3.37 20.52 -3.42
N SER A 383 -3.99 21.04 -2.35
CA SER A 383 -3.92 22.47 -2.01
C SER A 383 -2.49 23.00 -1.79
N ALA A 384 -1.55 22.15 -1.39
CA ALA A 384 -0.14 22.51 -1.29
C ALA A 384 0.45 22.99 -2.64
N PHE A 385 0.07 22.40 -3.77
CA PHE A 385 0.47 22.90 -5.10
C PHE A 385 -0.08 24.29 -5.39
N TYR A 386 -1.35 24.53 -5.03
CA TYR A 386 -2.00 25.83 -5.21
C TYR A 386 -1.30 26.95 -4.46
N TYR A 387 -0.81 26.69 -3.24
CA TYR A 387 -0.08 27.70 -2.46
C TYR A 387 1.40 27.81 -2.81
N THR A 388 1.96 26.82 -3.50
CA THR A 388 3.40 26.78 -3.80
C THR A 388 3.72 27.21 -5.22
N VAL A 389 3.10 26.58 -6.22
CA VAL A 389 3.47 26.73 -7.65
C VAL A 389 3.36 28.16 -8.16
N PRO A 390 2.32 28.95 -7.84
CA PRO A 390 2.22 30.33 -8.33
C PRO A 390 3.43 31.21 -7.96
N ASN A 391 4.12 30.87 -6.87
CA ASN A 391 5.27 31.61 -6.34
C ASN A 391 6.61 31.12 -6.89
N LEU A 392 6.61 30.09 -7.74
CA LEU A 392 7.81 29.58 -8.42
C LEU A 392 7.97 30.24 -9.78
N LYS A 393 9.21 30.28 -10.27
CA LYS A 393 9.56 30.74 -11.61
C LYS A 393 9.57 29.57 -12.62
N PHE A 394 9.36 29.89 -13.89
CA PHE A 394 9.66 28.93 -14.95
C PHE A 394 11.16 28.59 -14.98
N GLY A 395 11.51 27.33 -15.20
CA GLY A 395 12.88 26.82 -15.11
C GLY A 395 13.40 26.59 -13.68
N GLN A 396 12.55 26.71 -12.65
CA GLN A 396 12.96 26.58 -11.26
C GLN A 396 12.86 25.14 -10.75
N TRP A 397 13.86 24.75 -9.95
CA TRP A 397 13.77 23.63 -9.01
C TRP A 397 13.28 24.10 -7.63
N ALA A 398 12.39 23.32 -7.02
CA ALA A 398 11.95 23.53 -5.65
C ALA A 398 11.65 22.21 -4.95
N THR A 399 11.61 22.26 -3.62
CA THR A 399 10.96 21.21 -2.83
C THR A 399 9.96 21.85 -1.89
N PHE A 400 8.84 21.19 -1.63
CA PHE A 400 7.93 21.61 -0.58
C PHE A 400 7.48 20.41 0.25
N ILE A 401 7.11 20.68 1.49
CA ILE A 401 6.64 19.71 2.47
C ILE A 401 5.36 20.22 3.09
N THR A 402 4.40 19.32 3.27
CA THR A 402 3.06 19.65 3.77
C THR A 402 2.54 18.57 4.71
N THR A 403 1.70 18.99 5.66
CA THR A 403 0.79 18.11 6.39
C THR A 403 -0.33 17.60 5.49
N SER A 404 -1.03 16.56 5.93
CA SER A 404 -2.17 15.98 5.22
C SER A 404 -3.30 16.98 4.96
N THR A 405 -3.45 18.00 5.81
CA THR A 405 -4.50 19.04 5.67
C THR A 405 -4.46 19.75 4.32
N ASN A 406 -3.26 19.94 3.73
CA ASN A 406 -3.12 20.50 2.36
C ASN A 406 -2.75 19.43 1.32
N GLY A 407 -2.86 18.15 1.70
CA GLY A 407 -2.62 16.96 0.90
C GLY A 407 -3.90 16.10 0.81
N TYR A 408 -3.81 14.85 1.27
CA TYR A 408 -4.90 13.86 1.18
C TYR A 408 -5.77 13.75 2.46
N GLY A 409 -5.51 14.59 3.46
CA GLY A 409 -6.32 14.73 4.67
C GLY A 409 -6.44 13.46 5.51
N SER A 410 -7.57 13.37 6.22
CA SER A 410 -7.92 12.20 7.03
C SER A 410 -8.39 11.00 6.21
N ALA A 411 -8.79 11.22 4.95
CA ALA A 411 -9.23 10.15 4.06
C ALA A 411 -8.04 9.37 3.47
N GLY A 412 -6.92 10.06 3.22
CA GLY A 412 -5.78 9.44 2.54
C GLY A 412 -6.11 9.08 1.09
N GLN A 413 -5.40 8.07 0.58
CA GLN A 413 -5.62 7.48 -0.73
C GLN A 413 -5.42 5.97 -0.65
N ASN A 414 -6.37 5.19 -1.16
CA ASN A 414 -6.21 3.75 -1.21
C ASN A 414 -5.19 3.35 -2.29
N GLY A 415 -4.39 2.33 -1.99
CA GLY A 415 -3.56 1.68 -2.99
C GLY A 415 -4.43 0.88 -3.96
N SER A 416 -3.98 0.72 -5.20
CA SER A 416 -4.66 -0.07 -6.22
C SER A 416 -3.68 -0.58 -7.26
N SER A 417 -3.97 -1.72 -7.88
CA SER A 417 -3.22 -2.26 -9.01
C SER A 417 -4.20 -2.66 -10.12
N THR A 418 -4.10 -2.00 -11.27
CA THR A 418 -4.91 -2.31 -12.46
C THR A 418 -4.02 -2.83 -13.56
N THR A 419 -4.25 -4.07 -14.00
CA THR A 419 -3.53 -4.68 -15.13
C THR A 419 -4.39 -4.55 -16.38
N SER A 420 -3.90 -3.81 -17.37
CA SER A 420 -4.49 -3.75 -18.71
C SER A 420 -3.57 -4.46 -19.70
N SER A 421 -4.07 -5.51 -20.33
CA SER A 421 -3.40 -6.20 -21.44
C SER A 421 -3.95 -5.70 -22.77
N SER A 422 -3.14 -5.04 -23.59
CA SER A 422 -3.45 -4.79 -24.99
C SER A 422 -2.92 -5.94 -25.85
N GLY A 423 -3.79 -6.86 -26.24
CA GLY A 423 -3.45 -7.98 -27.12
C GLY A 423 -4.41 -9.14 -26.96
N GLY A 424 -5.18 -9.43 -28.02
CA GLY A 424 -6.09 -10.56 -28.08
C GLY A 424 -5.35 -11.88 -27.94
N ILE A 425 -6.05 -12.84 -27.35
CA ILE A 425 -5.60 -14.22 -27.15
C ILE A 425 -5.08 -14.78 -28.49
N SER A 426 -3.79 -15.10 -28.54
CA SER A 426 -3.31 -16.26 -29.28
C SER A 426 -2.67 -17.17 -28.23
N ALA A 427 -3.49 -18.02 -27.61
CA ALA A 427 -2.98 -19.13 -26.83
C ALA A 427 -2.26 -20.07 -27.80
N ASP A 428 -0.93 -20.11 -27.75
CA ASP A 428 -0.19 -21.12 -28.48
C ASP A 428 -0.52 -22.49 -27.87
N TYR A 429 -1.29 -23.26 -28.63
CA TYR A 429 -1.71 -24.63 -28.36
C TYR A 429 -0.54 -25.54 -27.91
N TYR A 430 0.69 -25.17 -28.26
CA TYR A 430 1.92 -25.89 -27.91
C TYR A 430 2.41 -25.69 -26.46
N ASP A 431 2.14 -24.55 -25.82
CA ASP A 431 2.51 -24.36 -24.40
C ASP A 431 1.59 -25.13 -23.46
N TYR A 432 0.31 -25.26 -23.83
CA TYR A 432 -0.63 -26.17 -23.16
C TYR A 432 -0.21 -27.65 -23.34
N LEU A 433 0.32 -28.04 -24.50
CA LEU A 433 0.82 -29.40 -24.75
C LEU A 433 2.15 -29.71 -24.03
N ASN A 434 3.02 -28.72 -23.85
CA ASN A 434 4.24 -28.85 -23.05
C ASN A 434 3.93 -28.93 -21.55
N TYR A 435 2.97 -28.13 -21.06
CA TYR A 435 2.45 -28.25 -19.70
C TYR A 435 1.79 -29.63 -19.45
N LEU A 436 0.98 -30.12 -20.40
CA LEU A 436 0.38 -31.45 -20.32
C LEU A 436 1.41 -32.59 -20.45
N SER A 437 2.50 -32.41 -21.20
CA SER A 437 3.58 -33.41 -21.31
C SER A 437 4.43 -33.46 -20.04
N TYR A 438 4.68 -32.30 -19.42
CA TYR A 438 5.35 -32.22 -18.11
C TYR A 438 4.48 -32.85 -17.00
N TYR A 439 3.18 -32.55 -16.99
CA TYR A 439 2.21 -33.10 -16.04
C TYR A 439 1.99 -34.62 -16.21
N ASN A 440 1.95 -35.14 -17.44
CA ASN A 440 1.83 -36.58 -17.72
C ASN A 440 3.11 -37.36 -17.41
N SER A 441 4.29 -36.72 -17.45
CA SER A 441 5.57 -37.38 -17.13
C SER A 441 5.82 -37.55 -15.62
N TYR A 442 5.15 -36.76 -14.78
CA TYR A 442 5.41 -36.70 -13.33
C TYR A 442 4.37 -37.44 -12.47
N TYR A 443 3.18 -37.77 -13.00
CA TYR A 443 2.07 -38.33 -12.20
C TYR A 443 1.32 -39.56 -12.77
N ASN A 444 1.88 -40.34 -13.70
CA ASN A 444 1.14 -41.49 -14.25
C ASN A 444 1.94 -42.81 -14.40
N ASN A 445 2.54 -43.26 -13.30
CA ASN A 445 2.78 -44.70 -13.09
C ASN A 445 1.78 -45.18 -12.04
N TYR A 446 0.96 -46.18 -12.38
CA TYR A 446 -0.19 -46.74 -11.64
C TYR A 446 -1.56 -46.07 -11.86
N TYR A 447 -2.18 -46.28 -13.03
CA TYR A 447 -3.26 -47.27 -13.18
C TYR A 447 -3.76 -47.27 -14.64
N SER A 448 -3.48 -48.37 -15.32
CA SER A 448 -4.05 -48.71 -16.63
C SER A 448 -5.55 -48.98 -16.49
N GLY A 449 -6.35 -48.41 -17.40
CA GLY A 449 -7.59 -49.06 -17.84
C GLY A 449 -8.74 -48.11 -18.17
N TYR A 450 -9.15 -48.18 -19.43
CA TYR A 450 -10.47 -47.89 -20.01
C TYR A 450 -10.57 -46.65 -20.93
N TYR A 451 -10.84 -46.97 -22.20
CA TYR A 451 -11.13 -46.12 -23.38
C TYR A 451 -9.92 -45.34 -23.94
N GLY A 452 -9.23 -45.72 -25.03
CA GLY A 452 -9.74 -46.12 -26.36
C GLY A 452 -10.46 -44.92 -26.98
N GLY A 453 -9.89 -44.06 -27.82
CA GLY A 453 -8.95 -44.23 -28.93
C GLY A 453 -9.59 -43.55 -30.14
N TYR A 454 -9.07 -42.41 -30.63
CA TYR A 454 -9.50 -41.84 -31.92
C TYR A 454 -8.47 -40.82 -32.44
N TYR A 455 -7.93 -41.11 -33.64
CA TYR A 455 -6.94 -40.36 -34.45
C TYR A 455 -5.52 -40.22 -33.87
N GLY A 456 -4.43 -40.78 -34.41
CA GLY A 456 -4.20 -41.40 -35.72
C GLY A 456 -3.38 -40.49 -36.63
N GLY A 457 -2.06 -40.69 -36.65
CA GLY A 457 -1.28 -40.64 -37.90
C GLY A 457 -0.13 -39.63 -38.03
N TYR A 458 1.10 -40.19 -38.10
CA TYR A 458 2.26 -39.79 -38.94
C TYR A 458 2.89 -38.40 -38.73
N GLY A 459 4.21 -38.21 -38.64
CA GLY A 459 5.37 -39.07 -38.90
C GLY A 459 6.44 -38.29 -39.67
N GLY A 460 7.68 -38.26 -39.15
CA GLY A 460 8.94 -37.94 -39.87
C GLY A 460 9.20 -36.46 -40.20
N TYR A 461 10.41 -36.00 -40.52
CA TYR A 461 11.76 -36.55 -40.49
C TYR A 461 12.74 -35.37 -40.68
N TYR A 462 13.94 -35.53 -40.16
CA TYR A 462 15.12 -34.65 -40.15
C TYR A 462 15.51 -33.88 -41.45
N GLY A 463 16.08 -32.68 -41.27
CA GLY A 463 17.46 -32.37 -41.71
C GLY A 463 17.68 -31.31 -42.82
N GLY A 464 18.70 -30.46 -42.64
CA GLY A 464 19.44 -29.85 -43.77
C GLY A 464 19.97 -28.42 -43.61
N TYR A 465 21.30 -28.27 -43.64
CA TYR A 465 22.12 -27.05 -43.74
C TYR A 465 21.80 -26.16 -44.98
N TYR A 466 21.97 -24.83 -44.88
CA TYR A 466 22.94 -24.01 -45.65
C TYR A 466 22.93 -22.52 -45.23
N ASP A 467 24.07 -21.89 -45.47
CA ASP A 467 24.53 -20.56 -45.05
C ASP A 467 24.15 -19.42 -46.04
N ASP A 468 24.07 -18.20 -45.49
CA ASP A 468 24.18 -16.81 -46.00
C ASP A 468 23.59 -16.36 -47.38
N TYR A 469 22.69 -15.35 -47.34
CA TYR A 469 22.78 -14.01 -47.99
C TYR A 469 21.44 -13.24 -47.97
N TYR A 470 21.45 -12.05 -47.36
CA TYR A 470 20.63 -10.83 -47.55
C TYR A 470 19.22 -10.92 -48.20
N SER A 471 18.17 -10.59 -47.43
CA SER A 471 17.10 -9.62 -47.77
C SER A 471 15.84 -9.79 -46.90
N GLY A 472 15.38 -8.70 -46.28
CA GLY A 472 13.95 -8.46 -46.06
C GLY A 472 13.44 -8.63 -44.62
N TYR A 473 13.14 -7.49 -43.99
CA TYR A 473 12.33 -7.34 -42.78
C TYR A 473 11.10 -8.25 -42.75
N TYR A 474 10.92 -8.99 -41.65
CA TYR A 474 9.65 -9.16 -40.93
C TYR A 474 9.99 -9.58 -39.50
N ASP A 475 10.14 -8.59 -38.63
CA ASP A 475 10.27 -8.76 -37.18
C ASP A 475 8.88 -9.05 -36.60
N SER A 476 8.62 -10.30 -36.24
CA SER A 476 7.43 -10.67 -35.47
C SER A 476 7.76 -10.61 -33.98
N ALA A 477 8.09 -9.41 -33.49
CA ALA A 477 8.09 -9.12 -32.07
C ALA A 477 6.64 -8.98 -31.61
N ILE A 478 6.09 -10.04 -31.01
CA ILE A 478 4.92 -9.90 -30.15
C ILE A 478 5.41 -9.29 -28.84
N THR A 479 5.41 -7.97 -28.74
CA THR A 479 5.50 -7.26 -27.46
C THR A 479 4.12 -7.30 -26.80
N THR A 480 3.86 -8.34 -26.00
CA THR A 480 2.82 -8.27 -24.97
C THR A 480 3.26 -7.24 -23.94
N THR A 481 2.68 -6.04 -24.01
CA THR A 481 2.89 -5.03 -22.98
C THR A 481 1.80 -5.23 -21.93
N THR A 482 2.17 -5.87 -20.83
CA THR A 482 1.35 -5.88 -19.62
C THR A 482 1.56 -4.54 -18.93
N THR A 483 0.59 -3.64 -19.02
CA THR A 483 0.65 -2.39 -18.26
C THR A 483 -0.07 -2.61 -16.94
N THR A 484 0.70 -2.70 -15.86
CA THR A 484 0.14 -2.64 -14.50
C THR A 484 0.29 -1.20 -14.00
N THR A 485 -0.83 -0.50 -13.89
CA THR A 485 -0.88 0.78 -13.18
C THR A 485 -1.03 0.47 -11.70
N VAL A 486 0.00 0.80 -10.90
CA VAL A 486 -0.07 0.70 -9.45
C VAL A 486 -0.12 2.09 -8.85
N THR A 487 -1.10 2.31 -7.98
CA THR A 487 -1.22 3.48 -7.12
C THR A 487 -0.82 3.06 -5.72
N THR A 488 0.14 3.74 -5.10
CA THR A 488 0.54 3.48 -3.71
C THR A 488 -0.50 4.05 -2.74
N GLU A 489 -0.76 3.33 -1.63
CA GLU A 489 -1.57 3.81 -0.51
C GLU A 489 -0.90 5.03 0.17
N ILE A 490 -1.68 6.09 0.41
CA ILE A 490 -1.31 7.21 1.26
C ILE A 490 -2.17 7.12 2.53
N PRO A 491 -1.59 6.81 3.71
CA PRO A 491 -2.36 6.74 4.95
C PRO A 491 -3.05 8.06 5.31
N SER A 492 -4.09 7.98 6.13
CA SER A 492 -4.69 9.14 6.80
C SER A 492 -3.64 9.93 7.58
N TYR A 493 -3.72 11.26 7.58
CA TYR A 493 -2.79 12.12 8.33
C TYR A 493 -1.32 11.91 7.97
N CYS A 494 -1.06 11.62 6.69
CA CYS A 494 0.29 11.39 6.20
C CYS A 494 0.88 12.69 5.61
N PRO A 495 1.98 13.24 6.19
CA PRO A 495 2.70 14.35 5.61
C PRO A 495 3.53 13.94 4.39
N LEU A 496 3.62 14.83 3.40
CA LEU A 496 4.24 14.55 2.10
C LEU A 496 5.31 15.58 1.75
N ILE A 497 6.32 15.13 1.02
CA ILE A 497 7.35 15.96 0.38
C ILE A 497 7.19 15.85 -1.13
N PHE A 498 7.30 16.96 -1.83
CA PHE A 498 7.39 17.01 -3.28
C PHE A 498 8.70 17.67 -3.68
N GLN A 499 9.45 17.00 -4.56
CA GLN A 499 10.56 17.59 -5.31
C GLN A 499 10.06 17.91 -6.70
N ILE A 500 10.15 19.16 -7.13
CA ILE A 500 9.54 19.62 -8.39
C ILE A 500 10.51 20.43 -9.24
N TYR A 501 10.35 20.27 -10.56
CA TYR A 501 10.97 21.11 -11.58
C TYR A 501 9.88 21.69 -12.47
N ILE A 502 9.90 23.01 -12.65
CA ILE A 502 9.03 23.73 -13.58
C ILE A 502 9.83 23.93 -14.88
N GLU A 503 9.31 23.45 -16.01
CA GLU A 503 9.98 23.70 -17.30
C GLU A 503 10.06 25.21 -17.60
N PRO A 504 11.04 25.67 -18.42
CA PRO A 504 11.05 27.03 -18.94
C PRO A 504 9.75 27.37 -19.70
N ASP A 505 9.37 28.64 -19.70
CA ASP A 505 8.21 29.10 -20.45
C ASP A 505 8.49 28.97 -21.96
N ASN A 506 7.80 28.05 -22.61
CA ASN A 506 7.89 27.85 -24.06
C ASN A 506 6.82 28.65 -24.82
N SER A 507 6.10 29.56 -24.16
CA SER A 507 5.31 30.56 -24.89
C SER A 507 6.28 31.49 -25.61
N THR A 508 6.52 31.20 -26.89
CA THR A 508 7.20 32.12 -27.79
C THR A 508 6.47 33.44 -27.73
N GLU A 509 7.15 34.49 -27.27
CA GLU A 509 6.73 35.85 -27.54
C GLU A 509 6.74 36.02 -29.06
N ASP A 510 5.58 35.84 -29.70
CA ASP A 510 5.34 36.33 -31.05
C ASP A 510 5.40 37.87 -31.00
N TYR A 511 6.60 38.43 -31.16
CA TYR A 511 6.84 39.86 -31.39
C TYR A 511 6.94 40.19 -32.88
#